data_AF-A0A1M3JX90-F1
#
_entry.id   AF-A0A1M3JX90-F1
#
_cell.length_a   1.000
_cell.length_b   1.000
_cell.length_c   1.000
_cell.angle_alpha   90.00
_cell.angle_beta   90.00
_cell.angle_gamma   90.00
#
_symmetry.space_group_name_H-M   'P 1'
#
loop_
_entity.id
_entity.type
_entity.pdbx_description
1 polymer ?
#
loop_
_entity_poly.entity_id
_entity_poly.type
_entity_poly.pdbx_seq_one_letter_code
_entity_poly.pdbx_strand_id
1 'polypeptide(L)'
;MKILWKILTVSIFAIALIIITSSAIFHWSPIDGHPTMAEIQNRFRNENPPQMREIPAIVRLSGSFLSSLIAGFLTLFLLPDRVAVITKKIKQKGILKILLAGILTITIFVTIAMASSLSLITFPLFFLLMLVLFLLVWQGYVALSLRVGAILQEKSNWFSNSPLLAFGVGHLLFFALLQVPLLNIITIFVLSSLGAGAVIATRLGSNQRWSLQALKEGSV
;
A
#
# COMPACT_ATOMS: atom_id res chain seq x y z
N MET A 1 28.90 10.00 12.05
CA MET A 1 27.86 9.18 11.37
C MET A 1 26.45 9.79 11.40
N LYS A 2 25.98 10.42 12.50
CA LYS A 2 24.61 11.01 12.58
C LYS A 2 24.32 12.11 11.54
N ILE A 3 25.31 12.96 11.23
CA ILE A 3 25.17 14.05 10.26
C ILE A 3 24.86 13.51 8.85
N LEU A 4 25.54 12.43 8.44
CA LEU A 4 25.30 11.78 7.14
C LEU A 4 23.85 11.30 7.02
N TRP A 5 23.30 10.69 8.07
CA TRP A 5 21.90 10.24 8.08
C TRP A 5 20.89 11.39 8.03
N LYS A 6 21.20 12.53 8.66
CA LYS A 6 20.38 13.73 8.54
C LYS A 6 20.37 14.25 7.11
N ILE A 7 21.54 14.40 6.50
CA ILE A 7 21.67 14.84 5.10
C ILE A 7 20.93 13.87 4.18
N LEU A 8 21.15 12.55 4.34
CA LEU A 8 20.46 11.54 3.54
C LEU A 8 18.94 11.63 3.69
N THR A 9 18.43 11.81 4.91
CA THR A 9 16.99 11.94 5.14
C THR A 9 16.44 13.19 4.45
N VAL A 10 17.07 14.36 4.64
CA VAL A 10 16.70 15.61 3.97
C VAL A 10 16.71 15.46 2.45
N SER A 11 17.76 14.85 1.88
CA SER A 11 17.87 14.63 0.44
C SER A 11 16.77 13.70 -0.08
N ILE A 12 16.46 12.62 0.64
CA ILE A 12 15.37 11.70 0.27
C ILE A 12 14.02 12.44 0.29
N PHE A 13 13.77 13.29 1.29
CA PHE A 13 12.56 14.12 1.35
C PHE A 13 12.48 15.12 0.19
N ALA A 14 13.58 15.80 -0.11
CA ALA A 14 13.64 16.73 -1.23
C ALA A 14 13.38 16.02 -2.56
N ILE A 15 13.98 14.85 -2.78
CA ILE A 15 13.74 14.01 -3.96
C ILE A 15 12.27 13.59 -4.04
N ALA A 16 11.67 13.14 -2.93
CA ALA A 16 10.26 12.75 -2.90
C ALA A 16 9.33 13.92 -3.30
N LEU A 17 9.60 15.12 -2.78
CA LEU A 17 8.84 16.32 -3.15
C LEU A 17 9.04 16.67 -4.62
N ILE A 18 10.27 16.65 -5.12
CA ILE A 18 10.57 16.91 -6.54
C ILE A 18 9.82 15.93 -7.45
N ILE A 19 9.79 14.64 -7.11
CA ILE A 19 9.05 13.63 -7.88
C ILE A 19 7.55 13.94 -7.89
N ILE A 20 6.97 14.28 -6.74
CA ILE A 20 5.53 14.61 -6.63
C ILE A 20 5.20 15.88 -7.43
N THR A 21 5.99 16.94 -7.30
CA THR A 21 5.77 18.19 -8.05
C THR A 21 5.99 17.99 -9.55
N SER A 22 7.00 17.21 -9.93
CA SER A 22 7.22 16.87 -11.34
C SER A 22 6.05 16.07 -11.91
N SER A 23 5.47 15.17 -11.11
CA SER A 23 4.24 14.45 -11.49
C SER A 23 3.06 15.36 -11.75
N ALA A 24 2.89 16.40 -10.94
CA ALA A 24 1.85 17.40 -11.14
C ALA A 24 2.06 18.22 -12.43
N ILE A 25 3.31 18.56 -12.77
CA ILE A 25 3.63 19.43 -13.91
C ILE A 25 3.58 18.65 -15.23
N PHE A 26 4.20 17.47 -15.27
CA PHE A 26 4.37 16.69 -16.50
C PHE A 26 3.20 15.74 -16.81
N HIS A 27 2.21 15.62 -15.92
CA HIS A 27 1.05 14.72 -16.08
C HIS A 27 1.45 13.26 -16.37
N TRP A 28 2.64 12.84 -15.94
CA TRP A 28 3.14 11.48 -16.16
C TRP A 28 2.66 10.50 -15.08
N SER A 29 1.65 10.87 -14.28
CA SER A 29 1.14 9.97 -13.26
C SER A 29 0.54 8.76 -13.97
N PRO A 30 0.91 7.52 -13.61
CA PRO A 30 0.34 6.32 -14.23
C PRO A 30 -1.18 6.24 -14.13
N ILE A 31 -1.79 6.99 -13.20
CA ILE A 31 -3.25 7.10 -13.04
C ILE A 31 -3.89 7.82 -14.25
N ASP A 32 -3.17 8.72 -14.91
CA ASP A 32 -3.69 9.55 -16.00
C ASP A 32 -3.80 8.81 -17.34
N GLY A 33 -3.08 7.69 -17.49
CA GLY A 33 -3.09 6.90 -18.71
C GLY A 33 -4.25 5.91 -18.83
N HIS A 34 -5.08 5.75 -17.78
CA HIS A 34 -6.19 4.81 -17.81
C HIS A 34 -7.45 5.53 -18.32
N PRO A 35 -7.96 5.15 -19.51
CA PRO A 35 -9.16 5.78 -20.04
C PRO A 35 -10.30 5.57 -19.06
N THR A 36 -10.95 6.66 -18.67
CA THR A 36 -12.12 6.57 -17.80
C THR A 36 -13.22 5.76 -18.50
N MET A 37 -14.08 5.07 -17.74
CA MET A 37 -15.24 4.37 -18.33
C MET A 37 -16.11 5.32 -19.17
N ALA A 38 -16.15 6.60 -18.80
CA ALA A 38 -16.78 7.65 -19.57
C ALA A 38 -16.08 7.90 -20.93
N GLU A 39 -14.75 7.96 -20.98
CA GLU A 39 -14.00 8.05 -22.25
C GLU A 39 -14.20 6.83 -23.14
N ILE A 40 -14.20 5.63 -22.54
CA ILE A 40 -14.47 4.38 -23.27
C ILE A 40 -15.87 4.44 -23.88
N GLN A 41 -16.88 4.79 -23.07
CA GLN A 41 -18.27 4.87 -23.51
C GLN A 41 -18.49 5.97 -24.57
N ASN A 42 -17.87 7.14 -24.42
CA ASN A 42 -17.98 8.24 -25.38
C ASN A 42 -17.29 7.92 -26.71
N ARG A 43 -16.15 7.19 -26.69
CA ARG A 43 -15.55 6.64 -27.91
C ARG A 43 -16.50 5.72 -28.67
N PHE A 44 -17.35 4.95 -27.97
CA PHE A 44 -18.35 4.11 -28.62
C PHE A 44 -19.57 4.89 -29.12
N ARG A 45 -19.92 6.02 -28.48
CA ARG A 45 -21.10 6.81 -28.82
C ARG A 45 -20.88 7.85 -29.92
N ASN A 46 -19.63 8.12 -30.32
CA ASN A 46 -19.30 9.17 -31.28
C ASN A 46 -19.82 10.57 -30.87
N GLU A 47 -20.11 10.75 -29.58
CA GLU A 47 -20.51 12.03 -29.00
C GLU A 47 -19.26 12.73 -28.50
N ASN A 48 -19.14 14.03 -28.82
CA ASN A 48 -18.10 14.85 -28.20
C ASN A 48 -18.35 14.83 -26.68
N PRO A 49 -17.41 14.30 -25.87
CA PRO A 49 -17.61 14.25 -24.44
C PRO A 49 -17.88 15.67 -23.94
N PRO A 50 -18.84 15.87 -23.01
CA PRO A 50 -18.98 17.15 -22.36
C PRO A 50 -17.61 17.52 -21.78
N GLN A 51 -17.15 18.74 -22.06
CA GLN A 51 -15.89 19.26 -21.53
C GLN A 51 -16.02 19.38 -20.01
N MET A 52 -15.81 18.27 -19.30
CA MET A 52 -15.67 18.29 -17.86
C MET A 52 -14.41 19.09 -17.57
N ARG A 53 -14.51 20.11 -16.72
CA ARG A 53 -13.34 20.84 -16.25
C ARG A 53 -12.38 19.84 -15.63
N GLU A 54 -11.22 19.65 -16.25
CA GLU A 54 -10.19 18.78 -15.72
C GLU A 54 -9.78 19.29 -14.34
N ILE A 55 -9.80 18.38 -13.36
CA ILE A 55 -9.35 18.71 -12.00
C ILE A 55 -7.84 18.96 -12.08
N PRO A 56 -7.31 20.11 -11.60
CA PRO A 56 -5.89 20.37 -11.64
C PRO A 56 -5.09 19.24 -10.97
N ALA A 57 -4.03 18.77 -11.62
CA ALA A 57 -3.25 17.62 -11.16
C ALA A 57 -2.77 17.76 -9.71
N ILE A 58 -2.43 18.98 -9.29
CA ILE A 58 -2.03 19.29 -7.91
C ILE A 58 -3.13 18.97 -6.90
N VAL A 59 -4.39 19.32 -7.21
CA VAL A 59 -5.54 19.09 -6.33
C VAL A 59 -5.80 17.60 -6.20
N ARG A 60 -5.74 16.87 -7.31
CA ARG A 60 -5.89 15.41 -7.33
C ARG A 60 -4.79 14.70 -6.54
N LEU A 61 -3.52 15.08 -6.73
CA LEU A 61 -2.39 14.47 -6.02
C LEU A 61 -2.45 14.76 -4.51
N SER A 62 -2.74 16.00 -4.13
CA SER A 62 -2.93 16.38 -2.73
C SER A 62 -4.12 15.64 -2.10
N GLY A 63 -5.23 15.51 -2.83
CA GLY A 63 -6.40 14.75 -2.40
C GLY A 63 -6.09 13.28 -2.15
N SER A 64 -5.41 12.62 -3.10
CA SER A 64 -5.00 11.22 -2.98
C SER A 64 -4.00 10.99 -1.85
N PHE A 65 -3.00 11.88 -1.72
CA PHE A 65 -2.03 11.83 -0.62
C PHE A 65 -2.72 11.98 0.73
N LEU A 66 -3.56 13.00 0.90
CA LEU A 66 -4.25 13.28 2.16
C LEU A 66 -5.24 12.18 2.51
N SER A 67 -6.02 11.68 1.54
CA SER A 67 -6.99 10.60 1.77
C SER A 67 -6.30 9.31 2.23
N SER A 68 -5.21 8.93 1.56
CA SER A 68 -4.43 7.75 1.95
C SER A 68 -3.70 7.93 3.29
N LEU A 69 -3.22 9.13 3.59
CA LEU A 69 -2.61 9.46 4.88
C LEU A 69 -3.64 9.34 6.02
N ILE A 70 -4.83 9.92 5.86
CA ILE A 70 -5.92 9.84 6.84
C ILE A 70 -6.37 8.39 7.05
N ALA A 71 -6.57 7.62 5.98
CA ALA A 71 -6.90 6.21 6.08
C ALA A 71 -5.82 5.41 6.84
N GLY A 72 -4.55 5.76 6.63
CA GLY A 72 -3.42 5.14 7.32
C GLY A 72 -3.41 5.48 8.81
N PHE A 73 -3.66 6.74 9.17
CA PHE A 73 -3.84 7.16 10.55
C PHE A 73 -5.02 6.44 11.21
N LEU A 74 -6.18 6.37 10.56
CA LEU A 74 -7.33 5.61 11.06
C LEU A 74 -6.96 4.15 11.32
N THR A 75 -6.18 3.54 10.43
CA THR A 75 -5.70 2.16 10.62
C THR A 75 -4.79 2.02 11.83
N LEU A 76 -3.87 2.97 12.05
CA LEU A 76 -3.01 3.00 13.23
C LEU A 76 -3.80 3.19 14.54
N PHE A 77 -4.87 3.98 14.51
CA PHE A 77 -5.73 4.21 15.67
C PHE A 77 -6.67 3.02 15.95
N LEU A 78 -7.24 2.42 14.92
CA LEU A 78 -8.19 1.31 15.05
C LEU A 78 -7.48 -0.01 15.38
N LEU A 79 -6.26 -0.23 14.88
CA LEU A 79 -5.54 -1.50 14.98
C LEU A 79 -4.06 -1.34 15.42
N PRO A 80 -3.75 -0.59 16.49
CA PRO A 80 -2.39 -0.25 16.88
C PRO A 80 -1.52 -1.48 17.16
N ASP A 81 -2.06 -2.45 17.93
CA ASP A 81 -1.35 -3.66 18.32
C ASP A 81 -0.98 -4.54 17.12
N ARG A 82 -1.91 -4.67 16.16
CA ARG A 82 -1.70 -5.47 14.96
C ARG A 82 -0.58 -4.88 14.12
N VAL A 83 -0.60 -3.57 13.90
CA VAL A 83 0.45 -2.88 13.14
C VAL A 83 1.81 -3.02 13.84
N ALA A 84 1.87 -2.84 15.15
CA ALA A 84 3.10 -3.01 15.93
C ALA A 84 3.70 -4.42 15.79
N VAL A 85 2.87 -5.46 15.86
CA VAL A 85 3.28 -6.86 15.65
C VAL A 85 3.82 -7.08 14.23
N ILE A 86 3.14 -6.57 13.21
CA ILE A 86 3.57 -6.69 11.81
C ILE A 86 4.92 -6.02 11.61
N THR A 87 5.07 -4.76 12.06
CA THR A 87 6.32 -4.00 11.98
C THR A 87 7.47 -4.72 12.70
N LYS A 88 7.23 -5.30 13.88
CA LYS A 88 8.24 -6.08 14.62
C LYS A 88 8.64 -7.34 13.85
N LYS A 89 7.70 -8.02 13.20
CA LYS A 89 7.97 -9.24 12.44
C LYS A 89 8.80 -8.99 11.18
N ILE A 90 8.53 -7.88 10.48
CA ILE A 90 9.32 -7.44 9.31
C ILE A 90 10.79 -7.26 9.68
N LYS A 91 11.08 -6.79 10.91
CA LYS A 91 12.47 -6.66 11.41
C LYS A 91 13.14 -8.02 11.68
N GLN A 92 12.39 -9.02 12.14
CA GLN A 92 12.94 -10.30 12.60
C GLN A 92 13.10 -11.34 11.50
N LYS A 93 12.15 -11.41 10.56
CA LYS A 93 12.20 -12.37 9.45
C LYS A 93 12.96 -11.75 8.27
N GLY A 94 13.70 -12.58 7.53
CA GLY A 94 14.33 -12.13 6.29
C GLY A 94 13.28 -11.64 5.29
N ILE A 95 13.51 -10.46 4.70
CA ILE A 95 12.58 -9.77 3.80
C ILE A 95 12.16 -10.67 2.62
N LEU A 96 13.07 -11.51 2.14
CA LEU A 96 12.80 -12.47 1.07
C LEU A 96 11.71 -13.49 1.44
N LYS A 97 11.70 -14.01 2.67
CA LYS A 97 10.67 -14.96 3.11
C LYS A 97 9.29 -14.31 3.20
N ILE A 98 9.25 -13.05 3.63
CA ILE A 98 8.02 -12.26 3.68
C ILE A 98 7.51 -12.00 2.26
N LEU A 99 8.41 -11.59 1.36
CA LEU A 99 8.10 -11.35 -0.04
C LEU A 99 7.52 -12.60 -0.71
N LEU A 100 8.19 -13.75 -0.58
CA LEU A 100 7.73 -15.02 -1.15
C LEU A 100 6.36 -15.45 -0.60
N ALA A 101 6.13 -15.31 0.71
CA ALA A 101 4.82 -15.58 1.31
C ALA A 101 3.73 -14.65 0.76
N GLY A 102 4.08 -13.39 0.50
CA GLY A 102 3.22 -12.41 -0.14
C GLY A 102 2.84 -12.77 -1.56
N ILE A 103 3.83 -13.07 -2.39
CA ILE A 103 3.63 -13.50 -3.78
C ILE A 103 2.71 -14.73 -3.80
N LEU A 104 2.99 -15.75 -2.98
CA LEU A 104 2.15 -16.94 -2.90
C LEU A 104 0.70 -16.60 -2.50
N THR A 105 0.53 -15.71 -1.51
CA THR A 105 -0.80 -15.26 -1.06
C THR A 105 -1.55 -14.55 -2.18
N ILE A 106 -0.94 -13.57 -2.83
CA ILE A 106 -1.55 -12.82 -3.93
C ILE A 106 -1.93 -13.77 -5.06
N THR A 107 -1.04 -14.67 -5.47
CA THR A 107 -1.31 -15.65 -6.52
C THR A 107 -2.52 -16.51 -6.17
N ILE A 108 -2.59 -17.07 -4.95
CA ILE A 108 -3.74 -17.88 -4.52
C ILE A 108 -5.04 -17.08 -4.57
N PHE A 109 -5.06 -15.85 -4.01
CA PHE A 109 -6.25 -15.01 -4.02
C PHE A 109 -6.70 -14.64 -5.43
N VAL A 110 -5.76 -14.26 -6.30
CA VAL A 110 -6.05 -13.89 -7.69
C VAL A 110 -6.59 -15.09 -8.47
N THR A 111 -5.99 -16.28 -8.34
CA THR A 111 -6.47 -17.48 -9.02
C THR A 111 -7.89 -17.85 -8.58
N ILE A 112 -8.19 -17.84 -7.27
CA ILE A 112 -9.53 -18.17 -6.77
C ILE A 112 -10.54 -17.09 -7.20
N ALA A 113 -10.16 -15.82 -7.15
CA ALA A 113 -11.02 -14.72 -7.57
C ALA A 113 -11.34 -14.82 -9.08
N MET A 114 -10.34 -15.07 -9.92
CA MET A 114 -10.54 -15.29 -11.37
C MET A 114 -11.45 -16.48 -11.64
N ALA A 115 -11.23 -17.62 -10.97
CA ALA A 115 -12.10 -18.78 -11.09
C ALA A 115 -13.54 -18.47 -10.64
N SER A 116 -13.70 -17.68 -9.57
CA SER A 116 -15.00 -17.27 -9.05
C SER A 116 -15.72 -16.28 -9.99
N SER A 117 -14.98 -15.47 -10.74
CA SER A 117 -15.56 -14.51 -11.69
C SER A 117 -16.24 -15.17 -12.89
N LEU A 118 -15.91 -16.43 -13.19
CA LEU A 118 -16.48 -17.20 -14.31
C LEU A 118 -17.85 -17.83 -13.99
N SER A 119 -18.24 -17.89 -12.71
CA SER A 119 -19.50 -18.51 -12.29
C SER A 119 -20.41 -17.46 -11.66
N LEU A 120 -21.66 -17.38 -12.15
CA LEU A 120 -22.66 -16.45 -11.62
C LEU A 120 -22.97 -16.71 -10.14
N ILE A 121 -22.91 -17.97 -9.70
CA ILE A 121 -23.22 -18.37 -8.32
C ILE A 121 -22.11 -17.92 -7.37
N THR A 122 -20.84 -18.01 -7.78
CA THR A 122 -19.69 -17.63 -6.94
C THR A 122 -19.20 -16.21 -7.21
N PHE A 123 -19.85 -15.45 -8.10
CA PHE A 123 -19.47 -14.07 -8.39
C PHE A 123 -19.36 -13.15 -7.15
N PRO A 124 -20.25 -13.21 -6.13
CA PRO A 124 -20.08 -12.43 -4.90
C PRO A 124 -18.78 -12.74 -4.14
N LEU A 125 -18.26 -13.97 -4.26
CA LEU A 125 -17.00 -14.38 -3.64
C LEU A 125 -15.80 -13.62 -4.22
N PHE A 126 -15.84 -13.23 -5.51
CA PHE A 126 -14.80 -12.41 -6.12
C PHE A 126 -14.58 -11.10 -5.34
N PHE A 127 -15.67 -10.37 -5.06
CA PHE A 127 -15.59 -9.10 -4.33
C PHE A 127 -15.12 -9.30 -2.90
N LEU A 128 -15.59 -10.36 -2.23
CA LEU A 128 -15.17 -10.68 -0.87
C LEU A 128 -13.65 -10.96 -0.84
N LEU A 129 -13.14 -11.75 -1.76
CA LEU A 129 -11.71 -12.07 -1.85
C LEU A 129 -10.87 -10.82 -2.16
N MET A 130 -11.33 -9.97 -3.08
CA MET A 130 -10.66 -8.70 -3.39
C MET A 130 -10.65 -7.74 -2.20
N LEU A 131 -11.75 -7.66 -1.44
CA LEU A 131 -11.83 -6.86 -0.22
C LEU A 131 -10.85 -7.38 0.84
N VAL A 132 -10.82 -8.69 1.07
CA VAL A 132 -9.88 -9.30 2.01
C VAL A 132 -8.44 -9.02 1.58
N LEU A 133 -8.11 -9.24 0.30
CA LEU A 133 -6.77 -8.97 -0.23
C LEU A 133 -6.39 -7.50 -0.09
N PHE A 134 -7.31 -6.57 -0.39
CA PHE A 134 -7.13 -5.15 -0.20
C PHE A 134 -6.81 -4.82 1.27
N LEU A 135 -7.57 -5.35 2.22
CA LEU A 135 -7.33 -5.12 3.65
C LEU A 135 -5.97 -5.68 4.11
N LEU A 136 -5.56 -6.85 3.60
CA LEU A 136 -4.24 -7.43 3.89
C LEU A 136 -3.10 -6.54 3.37
N VAL A 137 -3.18 -6.12 2.10
CA VAL A 137 -2.19 -5.26 1.47
C VAL A 137 -2.14 -3.91 2.18
N TRP A 138 -3.30 -3.32 2.49
CA TRP A 138 -3.42 -2.04 3.17
C TRP A 138 -2.79 -2.04 4.57
N GLN A 139 -3.12 -3.03 5.40
CA GLN A 139 -2.51 -3.16 6.73
C GLN A 139 -0.99 -3.35 6.65
N GLY A 140 -0.54 -4.16 5.70
CA GLY A 140 0.88 -4.38 5.46
C GLY A 140 1.60 -3.12 4.97
N TYR A 141 0.98 -2.34 4.10
CA TYR A 141 1.45 -1.05 3.63
C TYR A 141 1.65 -0.08 4.80
N VAL A 142 0.64 0.06 5.67
CA VAL A 142 0.73 0.93 6.86
C VAL A 142 1.90 0.53 7.76
N ALA A 143 2.06 -0.78 8.02
CA ALA A 143 3.17 -1.30 8.83
C ALA A 143 4.55 -1.09 8.20
N LEU A 144 4.66 -1.21 6.87
CA LEU A 144 5.89 -0.94 6.11
C LEU A 144 6.23 0.54 6.13
N SER A 145 5.26 1.43 5.89
CA SER A 145 5.44 2.88 5.95
C SER A 145 5.93 3.30 7.33
N LEU A 146 5.27 2.81 8.39
CA LEU A 146 5.70 3.05 9.77
C LEU A 146 7.13 2.56 10.01
N ARG A 147 7.48 1.36 9.53
CA ARG A 147 8.83 0.80 9.71
C ARG A 147 9.90 1.64 9.02
N VAL A 148 9.68 2.01 7.76
CA VAL A 148 10.65 2.78 6.96
C VAL A 148 10.87 4.15 7.59
N GLY A 149 9.80 4.87 7.95
CA GLY A 149 9.96 6.16 8.60
C GLY A 149 10.55 6.08 10.00
N ALA A 150 10.23 5.04 10.78
CA ALA A 150 10.85 4.81 12.09
C ALA A 150 12.36 4.58 11.98
N ILE A 151 12.83 3.84 10.95
CA ILE A 151 14.28 3.67 10.70
C ILE A 151 14.92 5.03 10.39
N LEU A 152 14.29 5.84 9.54
CA LEU A 152 14.83 7.15 9.18
C LEU A 152 14.88 8.09 10.39
N GLN A 153 13.85 8.09 11.24
CA GLN A 153 13.84 8.87 12.48
C GLN A 153 14.93 8.41 13.46
N GLU A 154 15.03 7.10 13.71
CA GLU A 154 16.03 6.50 14.61
C GLU A 154 17.46 6.84 14.17
N LYS A 155 17.72 6.81 12.86
CA LYS A 155 19.06 7.08 12.31
C LYS A 155 19.40 8.57 12.23
N SER A 156 18.43 9.42 11.92
CA SER A 156 18.65 10.87 11.76
C SER A 156 18.57 11.64 13.07
N ASN A 157 17.89 11.11 14.10
CA ASN A 157 17.61 11.80 15.37
C ASN A 157 16.97 13.20 15.13
N TRP A 158 16.14 13.31 14.08
CA TRP A 158 15.62 14.59 13.60
C TRP A 158 14.23 14.91 14.12
N PHE A 159 13.42 13.87 14.38
CA PHE A 159 12.07 14.00 14.92
C PHE A 159 11.97 13.28 16.26
N SER A 160 11.02 13.72 17.09
CA SER A 160 10.56 12.92 18.22
C SER A 160 10.12 11.54 17.70
N ASN A 161 10.27 10.50 18.53
CA ASN A 161 9.90 9.11 18.20
C ASN A 161 8.36 8.90 18.06
N SER A 162 7.68 9.83 17.39
CA SER A 162 6.24 9.84 17.17
C SER A 162 5.87 8.87 16.05
N PRO A 163 5.02 7.86 16.33
CA PRO A 163 4.58 6.89 15.32
C PRO A 163 3.86 7.55 14.13
N LEU A 164 3.11 8.63 14.37
CA LEU A 164 2.38 9.34 13.30
C LEU A 164 3.34 10.03 12.33
N LEU A 165 4.39 10.67 12.86
CA LEU A 165 5.43 11.26 12.01
C LEU A 165 6.18 10.16 11.26
N ALA A 166 6.50 9.04 11.92
CA ALA A 166 7.19 7.92 11.28
C ALA A 166 6.35 7.36 10.11
N PHE A 167 5.05 7.14 10.32
CA PHE A 167 4.16 6.74 9.24
C PHE A 167 4.11 7.79 8.13
N GLY A 168 3.92 9.07 8.46
CA GLY A 168 3.85 10.15 7.45
C GLY A 168 5.12 10.25 6.60
N VAL A 169 6.30 10.10 7.21
CA VAL A 169 7.58 10.02 6.50
C VAL A 169 7.59 8.86 5.52
N GLY A 170 7.35 7.63 6.00
CA GLY A 170 7.39 6.44 5.13
C GLY A 170 6.33 6.46 4.04
N HIS A 171 5.13 6.97 4.37
CA HIS A 171 4.01 7.16 3.45
C HIS A 171 4.39 8.11 2.32
N LEU A 172 5.01 9.25 2.63
CA LEU A 172 5.48 10.21 1.63
C LEU A 172 6.48 9.56 0.65
N LEU A 173 7.41 8.74 1.16
CA LEU A 173 8.40 8.07 0.30
C LEU A 173 7.76 7.07 -0.64
N PHE A 174 6.89 6.21 -0.11
CA PHE A 174 6.18 5.26 -0.97
C PHE A 174 5.23 5.97 -1.93
N PHE A 175 4.54 7.02 -1.50
CA PHE A 175 3.69 7.82 -2.37
C PHE A 175 4.48 8.42 -3.53
N ALA A 176 5.65 9.01 -3.26
CA ALA A 176 6.52 9.53 -4.30
C ALA A 176 7.00 8.44 -5.27
N LEU A 177 7.40 7.26 -4.77
CA LEU A 177 7.79 6.13 -5.62
C LEU A 177 6.65 5.65 -6.54
N LEU A 178 5.42 5.65 -6.04
CA LEU A 178 4.22 5.30 -6.82
C LEU A 178 3.88 6.33 -7.92
N GLN A 179 4.43 7.55 -7.86
CA GLN A 179 4.24 8.54 -8.91
C GLN A 179 5.16 8.34 -10.12
N VAL A 180 6.17 7.47 -10.04
CA VAL A 180 7.10 7.23 -11.16
C VAL A 180 6.53 6.13 -12.07
N PRO A 181 6.19 6.39 -13.35
CA PRO A 181 5.41 5.47 -14.19
C PRO A 181 5.94 4.03 -14.24
N LEU A 182 7.22 3.85 -14.60
CA LEU A 182 7.84 2.53 -14.74
C LEU A 182 8.06 1.84 -13.38
N LEU A 183 8.43 2.63 -12.36
CA LEU A 183 8.65 2.10 -11.02
C LEU A 183 7.34 1.82 -10.28
N ASN A 184 6.21 2.41 -10.68
CA ASN A 184 4.94 2.27 -10.00
C ASN A 184 4.49 0.81 -9.97
N ILE A 185 4.46 0.13 -11.12
CA ILE A 185 4.01 -1.28 -11.21
C ILE A 185 4.89 -2.18 -10.32
N ILE A 186 6.21 -2.00 -10.41
CA ILE A 186 7.17 -2.75 -9.59
C ILE A 186 6.96 -2.44 -8.11
N THR A 187 6.77 -1.18 -7.75
CA THR A 187 6.57 -0.72 -6.37
C THR A 187 5.26 -1.26 -5.81
N ILE A 188 4.15 -1.19 -6.56
CA ILE A 188 2.86 -1.78 -6.16
C ILE A 188 3.03 -3.28 -5.94
N PHE A 189 3.66 -3.99 -6.87
CA PHE A 189 3.85 -5.44 -6.75
C PHE A 189 4.69 -5.80 -5.52
N VAL A 190 5.80 -5.11 -5.30
CA VAL A 190 6.71 -5.33 -4.15
C VAL A 190 6.03 -4.95 -2.84
N LEU A 191 5.39 -3.78 -2.75
CA LEU A 191 4.72 -3.33 -1.53
C LEU A 191 3.51 -4.21 -1.20
N SER A 192 2.72 -4.61 -2.20
CA SER A 192 1.58 -5.50 -2.00
C SER A 192 2.04 -6.88 -1.52
N SER A 193 3.08 -7.42 -2.14
CA SER A 193 3.67 -8.70 -1.74
C SER A 193 4.25 -8.63 -0.33
N LEU A 194 5.10 -7.64 -0.04
CA LEU A 194 5.65 -7.48 1.31
C LEU A 194 4.55 -7.24 2.35
N GLY A 195 3.55 -6.43 2.02
CA GLY A 195 2.43 -6.10 2.89
C GLY A 195 1.59 -7.33 3.23
N ALA A 196 1.03 -7.98 2.21
CA ALA A 196 0.24 -9.20 2.39
C ALA A 196 1.06 -10.31 3.08
N GLY A 197 2.31 -10.50 2.64
CA GLY A 197 3.22 -11.49 3.21
C GLY A 197 3.52 -11.23 4.68
N ALA A 198 3.70 -9.98 5.10
CA ALA A 198 3.96 -9.63 6.50
C ALA A 198 2.73 -9.88 7.38
N VAL A 199 1.54 -9.55 6.86
CA VAL A 199 0.27 -9.79 7.53
C VAL A 199 -0.01 -11.29 7.67
N ILE A 200 0.17 -12.09 6.61
CA ILE A 200 0.03 -13.55 6.69
C ILE A 200 1.09 -14.17 7.60
N ALA A 201 2.34 -13.71 7.54
CA ALA A 201 3.43 -14.21 8.37
C ALA A 201 3.25 -13.94 9.88
N THR A 202 2.33 -13.04 10.25
CA THR A 202 1.93 -12.71 11.62
C THR A 202 0.52 -13.16 11.98
N ARG A 203 -0.21 -13.80 11.05
CA ARG A 203 -1.65 -14.10 11.09
C ARG A 203 -2.48 -12.88 11.47
N LEU A 204 -2.51 -11.90 10.59
CA LEU A 204 -3.37 -10.73 10.78
C LEU A 204 -3.00 -9.95 12.07
N GLY A 205 -1.74 -10.04 12.51
CA GLY A 205 -1.25 -9.35 13.71
C GLY A 205 -1.42 -10.08 15.06
N SER A 206 -1.89 -11.35 15.11
CA SER A 206 -2.09 -12.04 16.40
C SER A 206 -0.80 -12.61 17.04
N ASN A 207 0.29 -12.74 16.28
CA ASN A 207 1.57 -13.32 16.70
C ASN A 207 1.52 -14.77 17.25
N GLN A 208 0.39 -15.47 17.11
CA GLN A 208 0.25 -16.87 17.56
C GLN A 208 1.05 -17.85 16.66
N ARG A 209 0.98 -19.17 16.92
CA ARG A 209 1.54 -20.24 16.06
C ARG A 209 0.45 -20.96 15.24
N TRP A 210 0.80 -21.58 14.10
CA TRP A 210 -0.18 -22.11 13.13
C TRP A 210 -0.57 -23.43 13.74
N SER A 211 -1.75 -23.41 14.37
CA SER A 211 -2.34 -24.55 15.02
C SER A 211 -3.59 -24.93 14.26
N LEU A 212 -3.67 -26.20 13.92
CA LEU A 212 -4.91 -26.82 13.42
C LEU A 212 -5.84 -27.20 14.57
N GLN A 213 -5.51 -26.87 15.83
CA GLN A 213 -6.36 -27.17 16.98
C GLN A 213 -7.76 -26.55 16.84
N ALA A 214 -7.87 -25.35 16.25
CA ALA A 214 -9.17 -24.72 15.99
C ALA A 214 -10.07 -25.54 15.06
N LEU A 215 -9.52 -26.43 14.23
CA LEU A 215 -10.29 -27.35 13.38
C LEU A 215 -10.67 -28.65 14.11
N LYS A 216 -10.01 -28.98 15.23
CA LYS A 216 -10.27 -30.19 16.02
C LYS A 216 -11.36 -30.01 17.07
N GLU A 217 -11.64 -28.78 17.50
CA GLU A 217 -12.65 -28.50 18.53
C GLU A 217 -14.10 -28.60 18.02
N GLY A 218 -14.32 -28.70 16.70
CA GLY A 218 -15.65 -28.81 16.08
C GLY A 218 -16.13 -30.21 15.73
N SER A 219 -15.41 -31.28 16.13
CA SER A 219 -15.77 -32.68 15.84
C SER A 219 -16.33 -33.42 17.06
N VAL A 220 -17.22 -32.77 17.81
CA VAL A 220 -18.03 -33.41 18.86
C VAL A 220 -19.42 -33.70 18.31
#